data_AF-A0A831SKL3-F1
#
_entry.id   AF-A0A831SKL3-F1
#
_cell.length_a   1.000
_cell.length_b   1.000
_cell.length_c   1.000
_cell.angle_alpha   90.00
_cell.angle_beta   90.00
_cell.angle_gamma   90.00
#
_symmetry.space_group_name_H-M   'P 1'
#
loop_
_entity.id
_entity.type
_entity.pdbx_description
1 polymer ?
#
loop_
_entity_poly.entity_id
_entity_poly.type
_entity_poly.pdbx_seq_one_letter_code
_entity_poly.pdbx_strand_id
1 'polypeptide(L)'
;MIYPNLFPRSEKYKKRMIIRDNQRKGKVAEDIVRMKYWMRGYEVERTGRGHDFRVRRRDPFTGRVIESKLIEVKSGRANLSKLQQKMKRKKSNYKVERVDPFFW
;
A
#
# COMPACT_ATOMS: atom_id res chain seq x y z
N MET A 1 19.75 -4.71 34.13
CA MET A 1 19.02 -3.46 33.81
C MET A 1 19.93 -2.59 32.95
N ILE A 2 19.62 -2.38 31.67
CA ILE A 2 20.37 -1.46 30.80
C ILE A 2 19.45 -0.26 30.55
N TYR A 3 19.83 0.92 31.04
CA TYR A 3 19.11 2.17 30.85
C TYR A 3 19.07 2.54 29.35
N PRO A 4 17.93 2.50 28.66
CA PRO A 4 17.88 2.96 27.28
C PRO A 4 17.51 4.44 27.31
N ASN A 5 18.51 5.33 27.40
CA ASN A 5 18.49 6.75 26.95
C ASN A 5 19.46 7.62 27.74
N LEU A 6 20.78 7.42 27.59
CA LEU A 6 21.76 8.34 28.20
C LEU A 6 22.31 9.41 27.24
N PHE A 7 21.97 9.40 25.94
CA PHE A 7 22.44 10.41 24.99
C PHE A 7 21.36 10.79 23.97
N PRO A 8 21.14 12.09 23.70
CA PRO A 8 20.23 12.52 22.65
C PRO A 8 20.70 11.99 21.29
N ARG A 9 19.93 11.09 20.69
CA ARG A 9 20.19 10.58 19.34
C ARG A 9 20.18 11.75 18.35
N SER A 10 21.17 11.79 17.46
CA SER A 10 21.26 12.85 16.45
C SER A 10 19.99 12.94 15.59
N GLU A 11 19.65 14.13 15.11
CA GLU A 11 18.48 14.35 14.25
C GLU A 11 18.48 13.44 13.01
N LYS A 12 19.67 13.17 12.46
CA LYS A 12 19.88 12.23 11.36
C LYS A 12 19.47 10.79 11.72
N TYR A 13 19.69 10.36 12.96
CA TYR A 13 19.26 9.06 13.44
C TYR A 13 17.74 9.01 13.61
N LYS A 14 17.13 10.02 14.25
CA LYS A 14 15.67 10.12 14.41
C LYS A 14 14.96 10.06 13.06
N LYS A 15 15.42 10.84 12.07
CA LYS A 15 14.89 10.83 10.70
C LYS A 15 14.97 9.45 10.05
N ARG A 16 16.10 8.74 10.19
CA ARG A 16 16.26 7.37 9.66
C ARG A 16 15.28 6.39 10.30
N MET A 17 15.07 6.47 11.61
CA MET A 17 14.09 5.64 12.32
C MET A 17 12.67 5.88 11.82
N ILE A 18 12.26 7.15 11.66
CA ILE A 18 10.93 7.51 11.16
C ILE A 18 10.71 6.97 9.74
N ILE A 19 11.70 7.12 8.86
CA ILE A 19 11.61 6.59 7.49
C ILE A 19 11.46 5.07 7.51
N ARG A 20 12.25 4.37 8.31
CA ARG A 20 12.19 2.91 8.43
C ARG A 20 10.84 2.43 8.97
N ASP A 21 10.30 3.13 9.96
CA ASP A 21 8.98 2.85 10.53
C ASP A 21 7.86 3.07 9.50
N ASN A 22 7.92 4.18 8.75
CA ASN A 22 6.98 4.46 7.66
C ASN A 22 7.05 3.40 6.54
N GLN A 23 8.25 2.95 6.17
CA GLN A 23 8.42 1.86 5.20
C GLN A 23 7.82 0.55 5.70
N ARG A 24 8.02 0.23 6.98
CA ARG A 24 7.43 -0.97 7.60
C ARG A 24 5.91 -0.91 7.59
N LYS A 25 5.32 0.23 8.00
CA LYS A 25 3.86 0.45 7.96
C LYS A 25 3.30 0.33 6.54
N GLY A 26 4.00 0.91 5.56
CA GLY A 26 3.64 0.80 4.15
C GLY A 26 3.61 -0.65 3.68
N LYS A 27 4.64 -1.43 3.99
CA LYS A 27 4.71 -2.86 3.63
C LYS A 27 3.58 -3.68 4.26
N VAL A 28 3.30 -3.47 5.55
CA VAL A 28 2.20 -4.15 6.24
C VAL A 28 0.85 -3.80 5.60
N ALA A 29 0.62 -2.53 5.29
CA ALA A 29 -0.60 -2.10 4.60
C ALA A 29 -0.73 -2.75 3.21
N GLU A 30 0.36 -2.83 2.44
CA GLU A 30 0.40 -3.52 1.15
C GLU A 30 0.04 -5.00 1.27
N ASP A 31 0.58 -5.69 2.29
CA ASP A 31 0.33 -7.12 2.51
C ASP A 31 -1.12 -7.37 2.94
N ILE A 32 -1.71 -6.51 3.79
CA ILE A 32 -3.13 -6.58 4.16
C ILE A 32 -4.03 -6.41 2.93
N VAL A 33 -3.75 -5.41 2.08
CA VAL A 33 -4.55 -5.17 0.86
C VAL A 33 -4.40 -6.32 -0.13
N ARG A 34 -3.18 -6.85 -0.32
CA ARG A 34 -2.95 -8.03 -1.15
C ARG A 34 -3.79 -9.21 -0.68
N MET A 35 -3.74 -9.52 0.61
CA MET A 35 -4.50 -10.62 1.21
C MET A 35 -6.01 -10.41 1.04
N LYS A 36 -6.51 -9.20 1.31
CA LYS A 36 -7.92 -8.81 1.14
C LYS A 36 -8.43 -9.09 -0.27
N TYR A 37 -7.67 -8.72 -1.30
CA TYR A 37 -8.08 -8.96 -2.69
C TYR A 37 -7.95 -10.42 -3.10
N TRP A 38 -6.87 -11.08 -2.68
CA TRP A 38 -6.67 -12.51 -2.93
C TRP A 38 -7.80 -13.36 -2.34
N MET A 39 -8.19 -13.12 -1.07
CA MET A 39 -9.32 -13.79 -0.42
C MET A 39 -10.68 -13.49 -1.09
N ARG A 40 -10.79 -12.39 -1.83
CA ARG A 40 -11.99 -12.03 -2.61
C ARG A 40 -11.97 -12.63 -4.03
N GLY A 41 -11.03 -13.52 -4.32
CA GLY A 41 -10.92 -14.18 -5.62
C GLY A 41 -10.31 -13.31 -6.72
N TYR A 42 -9.51 -12.31 -6.37
CA TYR A 42 -8.74 -11.55 -7.35
C TYR A 42 -7.33 -12.10 -7.53
N GLU A 43 -6.86 -12.14 -8.77
CA GLU A 43 -5.44 -12.17 -9.11
C GLU A 43 -4.82 -10.82 -8.73
N VAL A 44 -3.70 -10.84 -8.00
CA VAL A 44 -3.01 -9.62 -7.54
C VAL A 44 -1.61 -9.56 -8.15
N GLU A 45 -1.36 -8.56 -8.99
CA GLU A 45 -0.06 -8.31 -9.64
C GLU A 45 0.56 -7.02 -9.09
N ARG A 46 1.83 -7.04 -8.66
CA ARG A 46 2.57 -5.84 -8.25
C ARG A 46 3.11 -5.12 -9.50
N THR A 47 2.87 -3.82 -9.65
CA THR A 47 3.20 -3.10 -10.90
C THR A 47 4.28 -2.03 -10.75
N GLY A 48 4.36 -1.36 -9.59
CA GLY A 48 5.41 -0.39 -9.27
C GLY A 48 5.39 0.93 -10.05
N ARG A 49 4.34 1.20 -10.85
CA ARG A 49 4.24 2.41 -11.69
C ARG A 49 2.95 3.18 -11.40
N GLY A 50 3.02 4.10 -10.43
CA GLY A 50 1.93 5.03 -10.06
C GLY A 50 0.73 4.39 -9.34
N HIS A 51 0.80 3.09 -9.08
CA HIS A 51 -0.06 2.26 -8.24
C HIS A 51 0.76 1.08 -7.75
N ASP A 52 0.32 0.43 -6.67
CA ASP A 52 1.04 -0.69 -6.05
C ASP A 52 0.65 -2.02 -6.70
N PHE A 53 -0.66 -2.20 -6.95
CA PHE A 53 -1.20 -3.45 -7.48
C PHE A 53 -2.16 -3.25 -8.64
N ARG A 54 -2.14 -4.17 -9.60
CA ARG A 54 -3.26 -4.42 -10.50
C ARG A 54 -3.98 -5.66 -10.01
N VAL A 55 -5.28 -5.51 -9.71
CA VAL A 55 -6.12 -6.64 -9.29
C VAL A 55 -7.11 -6.97 -10.38
N ARG A 56 -7.24 -8.26 -10.69
CA ARG A 56 -8.13 -8.76 -11.76
C ARG A 56 -8.99 -9.89 -11.22
N ARG A 57 -10.27 -9.88 -11.54
CA ARG A 57 -11.18 -11.01 -11.28
C ARG A 57 -11.59 -11.62 -12.59
N ARG A 58 -11.53 -12.94 -12.68
CA ARG A 58 -11.94 -13.71 -13.85
C ARG A 58 -13.27 -14.39 -13.59
N ASP A 59 -14.04 -14.52 -14.65
CA ASP A 59 -15.17 -15.44 -14.68
C ASP A 59 -14.62 -16.89 -14.65
N PRO A 60 -15.09 -17.74 -13.72
CA PRO A 60 -14.53 -19.08 -13.55
C PRO A 60 -14.88 -20.04 -14.69
N PHE A 61 -15.93 -19.77 -15.46
CA PHE A 61 -16.37 -20.62 -16.56
C PHE A 61 -15.68 -20.27 -17.88
N THR A 62 -15.47 -18.98 -18.14
CA THR A 62 -14.92 -18.48 -19.41
C THR A 62 -13.46 -18.05 -19.32
N GLY A 63 -12.91 -17.90 -18.11
CA GLY A 63 -11.55 -17.38 -17.86
C GLY A 63 -11.35 -15.90 -18.22
N ARG A 64 -12.40 -15.21 -18.69
CA ARG A 64 -12.34 -13.81 -19.12
C ARG A 64 -12.25 -12.89 -17.90
N VAL A 65 -11.45 -11.82 -18.02
CA VAL A 65 -11.37 -10.79 -16.98
C VAL A 65 -12.67 -10.00 -16.98
N ILE A 66 -13.45 -10.13 -15.92
CA ILE A 66 -14.72 -9.41 -15.72
C ILE A 66 -14.53 -8.12 -14.92
N GLU A 67 -13.42 -8.00 -14.18
CA GLU A 67 -13.13 -6.81 -13.41
C GLU A 67 -11.62 -6.58 -13.31
N SER A 68 -11.20 -5.33 -13.45
CA SER A 68 -9.79 -4.92 -13.33
C SER A 68 -9.69 -3.57 -12.64
N LYS A 69 -8.90 -3.48 -11.57
CA LYS A 69 -8.67 -2.24 -10.81
C LYS A 69 -7.18 -1.98 -10.65
N LEU A 70 -6.81 -0.70 -10.63
CA LEU A 70 -5.48 -0.24 -10.24
C LEU A 70 -5.57 0.22 -8.79
N ILE A 71 -4.84 -0.44 -7.90
CA ILE A 71 -4.91 -0.22 -6.45
C ILE A 71 -3.65 0.49 -5.99
N GLU A 72 -3.86 1.61 -5.33
CA GLU A 72 -2.83 2.35 -4.59
C GLU A 72 -3.14 2.24 -3.10
N VAL A 73 -2.13 1.85 -2.32
CA VAL A 73 -2.24 1.61 -0.90
C VAL A 73 -1.65 2.78 -0.12
N LYS A 74 -2.38 3.26 0.88
CA LYS A 74 -1.89 4.29 1.80
C LYS A 74 -2.12 3.86 3.24
N SER A 75 -1.05 3.87 4.03
CA SER A 75 -1.16 3.71 5.48
C SER A 75 -1.74 4.98 6.12
N GLY A 76 -2.89 4.86 6.78
CA GLY A 76 -3.58 5.97 7.44
C GLY A 76 -3.90 7.14 6.50
N ARG A 77 -3.56 8.36 6.94
CA ARG A 77 -3.83 9.62 6.23
C ARG A 77 -2.75 10.04 5.22
N ALA A 78 -1.87 9.12 4.80
CA ALA A 78 -0.80 9.44 3.86
C ALA A 78 -1.35 10.02 2.53
N ASN A 79 -0.73 11.09 2.05
CA ASN A 79 -1.15 11.76 0.83
C ASN A 79 -0.69 11.00 -0.43
N LEU A 80 -1.42 11.18 -1.52
CA LEU A 80 -1.00 10.70 -2.84
C LEU A 80 0.13 11.59 -3.38
N SER A 81 1.14 10.98 -4.01
CA SER A 81 2.15 11.72 -4.77
C SER A 81 1.53 12.38 -6.02
N LYS A 82 2.22 13.36 -6.60
CA LYS A 82 1.75 14.04 -7.83
C LYS A 82 1.48 13.04 -8.97
N LEU A 83 2.33 12.02 -9.12
CA LEU A 83 2.16 10.97 -10.12
C LEU A 83 0.90 10.13 -9.87
N GLN A 84 0.66 9.76 -8.61
CA GLN A 84 -0.52 8.97 -8.20
C GLN A 84 -1.81 9.77 -8.39
N GLN A 85 -1.81 11.07 -8.07
CA GLN A 85 -2.93 11.96 -8.33
C GLN A 85 -3.23 12.06 -9.84
N LYS A 86 -2.20 12.24 -10.67
CA LYS A 86 -2.34 12.26 -12.14
C LYS A 86 -2.91 10.94 -12.65
N MET A 87 -2.44 9.81 -12.12
CA MET A 87 -2.93 8.49 -12.50
C MET A 87 -4.39 8.28 -12.10
N LYS A 88 -4.76 8.65 -10.87
CA LYS A 88 -6.14 8.62 -10.39
C LYS A 88 -7.09 9.41 -11.28
N ARG A 89 -6.66 10.58 -11.76
CA ARG A 89 -7.45 11.40 -12.70
C ARG A 89 -7.55 10.75 -14.09
N LYS A 90 -6.49 10.07 -14.55
CA LYS A 90 -6.43 9.46 -15.89
C LYS A 90 -7.16 8.11 -16.00
N LYS A 91 -7.27 7.37 -14.90
CA LYS A 91 -7.77 5.99 -14.90
C LYS A 91 -9.00 5.87 -14.02
N SER A 92 -10.16 5.67 -14.64
CA SER A 92 -11.45 5.50 -13.95
C SER A 92 -11.49 4.30 -13.00
N ASN A 93 -10.68 3.26 -13.28
CA ASN A 93 -10.56 2.07 -12.44
C ASN A 93 -9.49 2.17 -11.34
N TYR A 94 -8.96 3.37 -11.08
CA TYR A 94 -7.99 3.62 -10.02
C TYR A 94 -8.68 3.76 -8.65
N LYS A 95 -8.28 2.95 -7.69
CA LYS A 95 -8.80 2.97 -6.32
C LYS A 95 -7.67 3.16 -5.32
N VAL A 96 -7.95 3.95 -4.30
CA VAL A 96 -7.04 4.16 -3.17
C VAL A 96 -7.59 3.39 -1.98
N GLU A 97 -6.84 2.39 -1.51
CA GLU A 97 -7.16 1.65 -0.30
C GLU A 97 -6.36 2.26 0.86
N ARG A 98 -7.09 2.78 1.85
CA ARG A 98 -6.49 3.31 3.08
C ARG A 98 -6.63 2.27 4.17
N VAL A 99 -5.51 1.86 4.72
CA VAL A 99 -5.46 0.87 5.81
C VAL A 99 -4.74 1.49 6.99
N ASP A 100 -5.30 1.33 8.19
CA ASP A 100 -4.56 1.62 9.41
C ASP A 100 -3.92 0.33 9.91
N PRO A 101 -2.58 0.18 9.87
CA PRO A 101 -1.92 -1.05 10.32
C PRO A 101 -2.05 -1.31 11.82
N PHE A 102 -2.52 -0.33 12.61
CA PHE A 102 -2.60 -0.42 14.07
C PHE A 102 -4.01 -0.74 14.58
N PHE A 103 -5.01 -0.68 13.71
CA PHE A 103 -6.40 -1.04 14.02
C PHE A 103 -6.82 -2.10 13.00
N TRP A 104 -6.73 -3.37 13.39
CA TRP A 104 -7.26 -4.50 12.63
C TRP A 104 -8.60 -4.91 13.21
#